data_AF-A0A7C1PW57-F1
#
_entry.id   AF-A0A7C1PW57-F1
#
_cell.length_a   1.000
_cell.length_b   1.000
_cell.length_c   1.000
_cell.angle_alpha   90.00
_cell.angle_beta   90.00
_cell.angle_gamma   90.00
#
_symmetry.space_group_name_H-M   'P 1'
#
loop_
_entity.id
_entity.type
_entity.pdbx_description
1 polymer ?
#
loop_
_entity_poly.entity_id
_entity_poly.type
_entity_poly.pdbx_seq_one_letter_code
_entity_poly.pdbx_strand_id
1 'polypeptide(L)'
;MSEETAFPASPAPAGRGGGGLPPTPEEIEAANAYMRARMLFVPRMFQAINRSNPAIGRAFADYYEAGKRDRHLTRAVKELIFTAIGVATASPACLIHLIPAIEAGASREQLREAVLIGVLAAGFVPHGAGIPYACQYAAKVLETADRYRAGEPWEYARPPDFSF
;
A
#
# COMPACT_ATOMS: atom_id res chain seq x y z
N MET A 1 10.70 -11.99 32.45
CA MET A 1 11.80 -12.16 31.48
C MET A 1 11.16 -12.44 30.14
N SER A 2 10.90 -11.41 29.35
CA SER A 2 10.29 -11.54 28.03
C SER A 2 11.38 -11.95 27.04
N GLU A 3 11.24 -13.12 26.44
CA GLU A 3 12.08 -13.55 25.32
C GLU A 3 11.96 -12.53 24.19
N GLU A 4 13.08 -11.85 23.93
CA GLU A 4 13.28 -11.03 22.75
C GLU A 4 13.27 -11.97 21.56
N THR A 5 12.13 -12.06 20.87
CA THR A 5 12.04 -12.77 19.60
C THR A 5 12.86 -12.00 18.57
N ALA A 6 14.16 -12.29 18.50
CA ALA A 6 15.03 -11.81 17.45
C ALA A 6 14.39 -12.11 16.10
N PHE A 7 14.30 -11.10 15.23
CA PHE A 7 13.89 -11.32 13.86
C PHE A 7 14.88 -12.31 13.23
N PRO A 8 14.42 -13.39 12.56
CA PRO A 8 15.32 -14.24 11.83
C PRO A 8 16.08 -13.38 10.82
N ALA A 9 17.40 -13.56 10.75
CA ALA A 9 18.22 -12.88 9.77
C ALA A 9 17.61 -13.11 8.38
N SER A 10 17.29 -12.03 7.68
CA SER A 10 16.84 -12.12 6.31
C SER A 10 17.94 -12.82 5.51
N PRO A 11 17.64 -13.87 4.72
CA PRO A 11 18.66 -14.54 3.94
C PRO A 11 19.38 -13.49 3.09
N ALA A 12 20.72 -13.54 3.10
CA ALA A 12 21.54 -12.66 2.29
C ALA A 12 20.98 -12.65 0.86
N PRO A 13 20.83 -11.48 0.21
CA PRO A 13 20.27 -11.42 -1.13
C PRO A 13 21.15 -12.30 -2.02
N ALA A 14 20.57 -13.38 -2.54
CA ALA A 14 21.15 -14.11 -3.64
C ALA A 14 21.42 -13.09 -4.76
N GLY A 15 22.67 -13.04 -5.23
CA GLY A 15 23.20 -12.03 -6.15
C GLY A 15 22.26 -11.72 -7.34
N ARG A 16 22.35 -10.54 -7.96
CA ARG A 16 23.55 -9.81 -8.34
C ARG A 16 23.36 -8.30 -8.12
N GLY A 17 24.30 -7.67 -7.43
CA GLY A 17 24.52 -6.24 -7.54
C GLY A 17 25.38 -5.94 -8.77
N GLY A 18 24.98 -4.95 -9.57
CA GLY A 18 25.82 -4.31 -10.60
C GLY A 18 26.09 -5.11 -11.87
N GLY A 19 25.40 -4.76 -12.98
CA GLY A 19 25.81 -5.16 -14.34
C GLY A 19 25.28 -6.50 -14.88
N GLY A 20 24.13 -6.97 -14.41
CA GLY A 20 23.46 -8.18 -14.93
C GLY A 20 22.41 -7.85 -15.99
N LEU A 21 22.18 -8.76 -16.94
CA LEU A 21 21.05 -8.75 -17.88
C LEU A 21 19.74 -8.39 -17.16
N PRO A 22 18.79 -7.72 -17.86
CA PRO A 22 17.49 -7.41 -17.27
C PRO A 22 16.82 -8.68 -16.74
N PRO A 23 16.08 -8.58 -15.62
CA PRO A 23 15.40 -9.73 -15.04
C PRO A 23 14.41 -10.34 -16.05
N THR A 24 14.34 -11.65 -16.05
CA THR A 24 13.41 -12.41 -16.88
C THR A 24 11.96 -12.15 -16.46
N PRO A 25 10.96 -12.36 -17.36
CA PRO A 25 9.54 -12.26 -17.00
C PRO A 25 9.15 -13.14 -15.80
N GLU A 26 9.76 -14.32 -15.68
CA GLU A 26 9.53 -15.25 -14.57
C GLU A 26 10.07 -14.68 -13.25
N GLU A 27 11.27 -14.09 -13.24
CA GLU A 27 11.83 -13.45 -12.05
C GLU A 27 11.01 -12.25 -11.58
N ILE A 28 10.46 -11.48 -12.53
CA ILE A 28 9.57 -10.34 -12.27
C ILE A 28 8.26 -10.83 -11.64
N GLU A 29 7.61 -11.84 -12.23
CA GLU A 29 6.36 -12.36 -11.67
C GLU A 29 6.57 -13.07 -10.34
N ALA A 30 7.68 -13.79 -10.15
CA ALA A 30 8.04 -14.36 -8.86
C ALA A 30 8.19 -13.27 -7.78
N ALA A 31 8.74 -12.10 -8.13
CA ALA A 31 8.77 -10.96 -7.20
C ALA A 31 7.37 -10.40 -6.94
N ASN A 32 6.56 -10.17 -7.97
CA ASN A 32 5.19 -9.71 -7.80
C ASN A 32 4.36 -10.66 -6.91
N ALA A 33 4.44 -11.97 -7.15
CA ALA A 33 3.77 -12.97 -6.34
C ALA A 33 4.25 -12.96 -4.89
N TYR A 34 5.57 -12.85 -4.67
CA TYR A 34 6.15 -12.73 -3.33
C TYR A 34 5.64 -11.49 -2.59
N MET A 35 5.60 -10.34 -3.28
CA MET A 35 5.07 -9.10 -2.73
C MET A 35 3.57 -9.25 -2.42
N ARG A 36 2.77 -9.79 -3.34
CA ARG A 36 1.32 -9.99 -3.14
C ARG A 36 1.04 -10.85 -1.91
N ALA A 37 1.79 -11.94 -1.72
CA ALA A 37 1.63 -12.82 -0.57
C ALA A 37 1.92 -12.14 0.78
N ARG A 38 2.84 -11.16 0.81
CA ARG A 38 3.24 -10.43 2.04
C ARG A 38 2.52 -9.11 2.22
N MET A 39 2.15 -8.44 1.14
CA MET A 39 1.59 -7.10 1.17
C MET A 39 0.08 -7.11 0.97
N LEU A 40 -0.50 -8.21 0.47
CA LEU A 40 -1.87 -8.36 -0.03
C LEU A 40 -2.15 -7.63 -1.35
N PHE A 41 -1.15 -6.96 -1.93
CA PHE A 41 -1.27 -6.27 -3.21
C PHE A 41 0.12 -6.04 -3.79
N VAL A 42 0.18 -5.58 -5.04
CA VAL A 42 1.42 -5.12 -5.69
C VAL A 42 1.15 -3.75 -6.31
N PRO A 43 1.58 -2.64 -5.69
CA PRO A 43 1.31 -1.31 -6.22
C PRO A 43 2.07 -1.10 -7.52
N ARG A 44 1.53 -0.22 -8.39
CA ARG A 44 2.11 0.09 -9.71
C ARG A 44 3.59 0.47 -9.64
N MET A 45 4.01 1.20 -8.60
CA MET A 45 5.42 1.57 -8.41
C MET A 45 6.32 0.35 -8.29
N PHE A 46 5.89 -0.71 -7.59
CA PHE A 46 6.67 -1.94 -7.46
C PHE A 46 6.56 -2.85 -8.68
N GLN A 47 5.44 -2.83 -9.41
CA GLN A 47 5.37 -3.47 -10.73
C GLN A 47 6.42 -2.90 -11.69
N ALA A 48 6.69 -1.59 -11.62
CA ALA A 48 7.76 -0.95 -12.39
C ALA A 48 9.15 -1.28 -11.83
N ILE A 49 9.36 -1.14 -10.51
CA ILE A 49 10.66 -1.42 -9.86
C ILE A 49 11.09 -2.87 -10.09
N ASN A 50 10.16 -3.83 -10.03
CA ASN A 50 10.48 -5.25 -10.22
C ASN A 50 11.01 -5.55 -11.62
N ARG A 51 10.63 -4.78 -12.65
CA ARG A 51 11.19 -4.90 -14.01
C ARG A 51 12.65 -4.50 -14.08
N SER A 52 13.13 -3.69 -13.14
CA SER A 52 14.52 -3.23 -13.07
C SER A 52 15.32 -4.02 -12.04
N ASN A 53 14.76 -4.27 -10.87
CA ASN A 53 15.41 -4.96 -9.78
C ASN A 53 14.37 -5.68 -8.86
N PRO A 54 14.06 -6.96 -9.15
CA PRO A 54 13.12 -7.76 -8.37
C PRO A 54 13.52 -7.94 -6.90
N ALA A 55 14.82 -7.83 -6.58
CA ALA A 55 15.29 -7.98 -5.20
C ALA A 55 14.84 -6.80 -4.31
N ILE A 56 14.75 -5.58 -4.86
CA ILE A 56 14.25 -4.41 -4.13
C ILE A 56 12.79 -4.59 -3.73
N GLY A 57 11.94 -5.09 -4.64
CA GLY A 57 10.54 -5.35 -4.33
C GLY A 57 10.36 -6.39 -3.21
N ARG A 58 11.15 -7.47 -3.26
CA ARG A 58 11.14 -8.49 -2.20
C ARG A 58 11.57 -7.93 -0.85
N ALA A 59 12.67 -7.16 -0.80
CA ALA A 59 13.15 -6.54 0.43
C ALA A 59 12.12 -5.56 1.02
N PHE A 60 11.44 -4.78 0.17
CA PHE A 60 10.37 -3.90 0.64
C PHE A 60 9.18 -4.70 1.20
N ALA A 61 8.80 -5.81 0.56
CA ALA A 61 7.70 -6.64 1.04
C ALA A 61 7.98 -7.22 2.43
N ASP A 62 9.22 -7.60 2.72
CA ASP A 62 9.61 -8.08 4.05
C ASP A 62 9.52 -6.96 5.11
N TYR A 63 10.01 -5.76 4.80
CA TYR A 63 9.85 -4.58 5.66
C TYR A 63 8.38 -4.24 5.90
N TYR A 64 7.58 -4.22 4.84
CA TYR A 64 6.16 -3.91 4.88
C TYR A 64 5.40 -4.91 5.77
N GLU A 65 5.64 -6.20 5.57
CA GLU A 65 5.01 -7.28 6.34
C GLU A 65 5.38 -7.20 7.83
N ALA A 66 6.64 -6.89 8.14
CA ALA A 66 7.07 -6.73 9.53
C ALA A 66 6.26 -5.67 10.28
N GLY A 67 5.89 -4.57 9.61
CA GLY A 67 5.03 -3.51 10.16
C GLY A 67 3.54 -3.82 10.14
N LYS A 68 3.06 -4.51 9.10
CA LYS A 68 1.62 -4.68 8.82
C LYS A 68 1.01 -5.97 9.34
N ARG A 69 1.80 -7.02 9.62
CA ARG A 69 1.32 -8.28 10.19
C ARG A 69 0.53 -8.09 11.49
N ASP A 70 -0.39 -9.01 11.75
CA ASP A 70 -1.21 -9.00 12.96
C ASP A 70 -0.33 -9.08 14.22
N ARG A 71 -0.60 -8.17 15.17
CA ARG A 71 -0.08 -8.19 16.54
C ARG A 71 -1.16 -7.61 17.45
N HIS A 72 -0.85 -6.55 18.21
CA HIS A 72 -1.83 -5.86 19.05
C HIS A 72 -2.93 -5.14 18.25
N LEU A 73 -2.63 -4.76 17.01
CA LEU A 73 -3.61 -4.32 16.03
C LEU A 73 -3.62 -5.32 14.88
N THR A 74 -4.81 -5.60 14.36
CA THR A 74 -4.98 -6.39 13.14
C THR A 74 -4.46 -5.60 11.94
N ARG A 75 -4.07 -6.31 10.89
CA ARG A 75 -3.64 -5.75 9.62
C ARG A 75 -4.72 -4.88 9.02
N ALA A 76 -5.99 -5.31 9.04
CA ALA A 76 -7.12 -4.51 8.59
C ALA A 76 -7.15 -3.14 9.28
N VAL A 77 -7.01 -3.08 10.61
CA VAL A 77 -6.97 -1.82 11.36
C VAL A 77 -5.77 -0.95 10.95
N LYS A 78 -4.58 -1.55 10.81
CA LYS A 78 -3.37 -0.82 10.39
C LYS A 78 -3.46 -0.27 8.97
N GLU A 79 -4.14 -0.97 8.07
CA GLU A 79 -4.38 -0.50 6.70
C GLU A 79 -5.44 0.60 6.68
N LEU A 80 -6.52 0.48 7.45
CA LEU A 80 -7.52 1.55 7.62
C LEU A 80 -6.90 2.85 8.15
N ILE A 81 -6.00 2.76 9.14
CA ILE A 81 -5.24 3.92 9.64
C ILE A 81 -4.43 4.56 8.50
N PHE A 82 -3.76 3.75 7.68
CA PHE A 82 -2.99 4.25 6.55
C PHE A 82 -3.88 4.87 5.45
N THR A 83 -5.06 4.30 5.20
CA THR A 83 -6.07 4.90 4.31
C THR A 83 -6.51 6.26 4.84
N ALA A 84 -6.78 6.40 6.15
CA ALA A 84 -7.13 7.66 6.78
C ALA A 84 -6.00 8.70 6.65
N ILE A 85 -4.74 8.30 6.86
CA ILE A 85 -3.56 9.15 6.64
C ILE A 85 -3.48 9.60 5.18
N GLY A 86 -3.70 8.69 4.23
CA GLY A 86 -3.70 9.01 2.80
C GLY A 86 -4.74 10.06 2.43
N VAL A 87 -5.95 9.97 3.00
CA VAL A 87 -7.00 10.98 2.86
C VAL A 87 -6.60 12.30 3.52
N ALA A 88 -6.12 12.25 4.77
CA ALA A 88 -5.77 13.43 5.55
C ALA A 88 -4.66 14.28 4.89
N THR A 89 -3.74 13.60 4.23
CA THR A 89 -2.59 14.20 3.54
C THR A 89 -2.84 14.47 2.05
N ALA A 90 -4.04 14.15 1.54
CA ALA A 90 -4.35 14.19 0.12
C ALA A 90 -3.27 13.52 -0.74
N SER A 91 -2.82 12.32 -0.33
CA SER A 91 -1.75 11.58 -1.00
C SER A 91 -2.32 10.54 -1.98
N PRO A 92 -2.18 10.73 -3.31
CA PRO A 92 -2.71 9.77 -4.29
C PRO A 92 -2.04 8.40 -4.16
N ALA A 93 -0.73 8.40 -3.84
CA ALA A 93 0.04 7.18 -3.68
C ALA A 93 -0.43 6.33 -2.47
N CYS A 94 -0.98 6.96 -1.43
CA CYS A 94 -1.41 6.26 -0.22
C CYS A 94 -2.87 5.77 -0.28
N LEU A 95 -3.66 6.19 -1.28
CA LEU A 95 -5.04 5.68 -1.42
C LEU A 95 -5.09 4.17 -1.65
N ILE A 96 -4.01 3.60 -2.21
CA ILE A 96 -3.89 2.18 -2.49
C ILE A 96 -4.06 1.29 -1.24
N HIS A 97 -3.85 1.82 -0.03
CA HIS A 97 -4.02 1.07 1.23
C HIS A 97 -5.45 0.58 1.47
N LEU A 98 -6.45 1.11 0.76
CA LEU A 98 -7.79 0.53 0.76
C LEU A 98 -7.79 -0.93 0.29
N ILE A 99 -6.90 -1.30 -0.64
CA ILE A 99 -6.82 -2.65 -1.21
C ILE A 99 -6.38 -3.67 -0.15
N PRO A 100 -5.18 -3.56 0.47
CA PRO A 100 -4.80 -4.48 1.53
C PRO A 100 -5.71 -4.40 2.76
N ALA A 101 -6.42 -3.29 2.99
CA ALA A 101 -7.46 -3.25 4.02
C ALA A 101 -8.63 -4.20 3.68
N ILE A 102 -9.14 -4.16 2.45
CA ILE A 102 -10.21 -5.05 1.96
C ILE A 102 -9.74 -6.51 2.00
N GLU A 103 -8.55 -6.79 1.49
CA GLU A 103 -7.97 -8.15 1.49
C GLU A 103 -7.72 -8.68 2.91
N ALA A 104 -7.46 -7.80 3.87
CA ALA A 104 -7.36 -8.16 5.29
C ALA A 104 -8.73 -8.26 6.01
N GLY A 105 -9.84 -8.13 5.29
CA GLY A 105 -11.20 -8.30 5.82
C GLY A 105 -11.88 -7.03 6.34
N ALA A 106 -11.37 -5.84 6.02
CA ALA A 106 -12.06 -4.60 6.38
C ALA A 106 -13.42 -4.49 5.68
N SER A 107 -14.46 -4.21 6.46
CA SER A 107 -15.83 -3.96 5.97
C SER A 107 -15.94 -2.65 5.20
N ARG A 108 -17.06 -2.46 4.50
CA ARG A 108 -17.35 -1.21 3.79
C ARG A 108 -17.53 -0.05 4.79
N GLU A 109 -18.14 -0.35 5.92
CA GLU A 109 -18.48 0.58 6.99
C GLU A 109 -17.21 1.07 7.70
N GLN A 110 -16.28 0.16 8.01
CA GLN A 110 -14.97 0.54 8.56
C GLN A 110 -14.18 1.45 7.62
N LEU A 111 -14.21 1.19 6.31
CA LEU A 111 -13.59 2.09 5.32
C LEU A 111 -14.27 3.47 5.30
N ARG A 112 -15.61 3.52 5.34
CA ARG A 112 -16.37 4.80 5.43
C ARG A 112 -15.94 5.60 6.65
N GLU A 113 -15.88 4.98 7.83
CA GLU A 113 -15.46 5.67 9.05
C GLU A 113 -14.00 6.14 8.98
N ALA A 114 -13.09 5.30 8.48
CA ALA A 114 -11.68 5.66 8.35
C ALA A 114 -11.46 6.88 7.44
N VAL A 115 -12.15 6.94 6.29
CA VAL A 115 -12.01 8.10 5.40
C VAL A 115 -12.61 9.37 6.01
N LEU A 116 -13.69 9.27 6.79
CA LEU A 116 -14.26 10.42 7.51
C LEU A 116 -13.31 10.95 8.58
N ILE A 117 -12.63 10.07 9.32
CA ILE A 117 -11.55 10.48 10.24
C ILE A 117 -10.42 11.20 9.48
N GLY A 118 -10.04 10.70 8.31
CA GLY A 118 -9.07 11.36 7.44
C GLY A 118 -9.49 12.79 7.02
N VAL A 119 -10.76 12.96 6.65
CA VAL A 119 -11.31 14.29 6.29
C VAL A 119 -11.25 15.26 7.45
N LEU A 120 -11.64 14.82 8.66
CA LEU A 120 -11.54 15.66 9.87
C LEU A 120 -10.09 16.06 10.13
N ALA A 121 -9.17 15.09 10.13
CA ALA A 121 -7.75 15.34 10.37
C ALA A 121 -7.15 16.36 9.38
N ALA A 122 -7.55 16.33 8.11
CA ALA A 122 -7.07 17.28 7.10
C ALA A 122 -7.38 18.76 7.41
N GLY A 123 -8.45 19.03 8.16
CA GLY A 123 -8.90 20.38 8.50
C GLY A 123 -8.32 20.95 9.79
N PHE A 124 -7.90 20.10 10.72
CA PHE A 124 -7.46 20.52 12.07
C PHE A 124 -5.95 20.56 12.25
N VAL A 125 -5.16 20.19 11.24
CA VAL A 125 -3.69 20.24 11.30
C VAL A 125 -3.13 21.45 10.56
N PRO A 126 -2.15 22.18 11.13
CA PRO A 126 -1.44 23.24 10.42
C PRO A 126 -0.88 22.72 9.10
N HIS A 127 -1.11 23.47 8.01
CA HIS A 127 -0.70 23.09 6.65
C HIS A 127 -1.30 21.75 6.15
N GLY A 128 -2.41 21.31 6.73
CA GLY A 128 -3.18 20.17 6.23
C GLY A 128 -3.75 20.42 4.84
N ALA A 129 -4.13 19.35 4.15
CA ALA A 129 -4.70 19.43 2.81
C ALA A 129 -6.00 20.26 2.77
N GLY A 130 -6.69 20.42 3.90
CA GLY A 130 -7.98 21.09 4.00
C GLY A 130 -9.14 20.15 3.69
N ILE A 131 -10.27 20.37 4.39
CA ILE A 131 -11.48 19.54 4.29
C ILE A 131 -11.95 19.36 2.84
N PRO A 132 -12.05 20.41 1.98
CA PRO A 132 -12.56 20.24 0.62
C PRO A 132 -11.73 19.27 -0.23
N TYR A 133 -10.40 19.33 -0.12
CA TYR A 133 -9.51 18.43 -0.85
C TYR A 133 -9.61 17.02 -0.27
N ALA A 134 -9.55 16.86 1.05
CA ALA A 134 -9.68 15.55 1.67
C ALA A 134 -11.01 14.84 1.32
N CYS A 135 -12.12 15.58 1.18
CA CYS A 135 -13.39 15.02 0.71
C CYS A 135 -13.27 14.37 -0.69
N GLN A 136 -12.50 14.95 -1.61
CA GLN A 136 -12.27 14.38 -2.94
C GLN A 136 -11.51 13.04 -2.85
N TYR A 137 -10.51 12.98 -1.97
CA TYR A 137 -9.72 11.76 -1.74
C TYR A 137 -10.56 10.68 -1.03
N ALA A 138 -11.38 11.05 -0.05
CA ALA A 138 -12.32 10.15 0.60
C ALA A 138 -13.33 9.56 -0.40
N ALA A 139 -13.93 10.39 -1.26
CA ALA A 139 -14.82 9.93 -2.32
C ALA A 139 -14.10 8.96 -3.27
N LYS A 140 -12.86 9.28 -3.64
CA LYS A 140 -12.06 8.41 -4.52
C LYS A 140 -11.76 7.05 -3.90
N VAL A 141 -11.45 7.00 -2.60
CA VAL A 141 -11.26 5.74 -1.87
C VAL A 141 -12.52 4.89 -1.92
N LEU A 142 -13.69 5.48 -1.65
CA LEU A 142 -14.95 4.72 -1.62
C LEU A 142 -15.35 4.22 -3.02
N GLU A 143 -15.21 5.06 -4.06
CA GLU A 143 -15.42 4.66 -5.46
C GLU A 143 -14.49 3.50 -5.83
N THR A 144 -13.20 3.61 -5.50
CA THR A 144 -12.20 2.58 -5.82
C THR A 144 -12.48 1.28 -5.06
N ALA A 145 -12.90 1.37 -3.80
CA ALA A 145 -13.26 0.21 -2.98
C ALA A 145 -14.48 -0.54 -3.56
N ASP A 146 -15.52 0.20 -3.97
CA ASP A 146 -16.73 -0.39 -4.55
C ASP A 146 -16.39 -1.09 -5.89
N ARG A 147 -15.61 -0.43 -6.76
CA ARG A 147 -15.14 -1.02 -8.04
C ARG A 147 -14.26 -2.24 -7.83
N TYR A 148 -13.32 -2.18 -6.88
CA TYR A 148 -12.43 -3.29 -6.57
C TYR A 148 -13.21 -4.54 -6.14
N ARG A 149 -14.19 -4.37 -5.26
CA ARG A 149 -15.04 -5.48 -4.79
C ARG A 149 -15.94 -6.05 -5.88
N ALA A 150 -16.36 -5.22 -6.83
CA ALA A 150 -17.12 -5.65 -7.99
C ALA A 150 -16.25 -6.38 -9.05
N GLY A 151 -14.92 -6.42 -8.86
CA GLY A 151 -14.00 -6.95 -9.87
C GLY A 151 -13.91 -6.07 -11.12
N GLU A 152 -14.40 -4.84 -11.05
CA GLU A 152 -14.34 -3.88 -12.14
C GLU A 152 -12.93 -3.29 -12.25
N PRO A 153 -12.52 -2.79 -13.44
CA PRO A 153 -11.31 -2.00 -13.54
C PRO A 153 -11.36 -0.86 -12.52
N TRP A 154 -10.24 -0.50 -11.93
CA TRP A 154 -10.15 0.58 -10.94
C TRP A 154 -8.79 1.28 -11.06
N GLU A 155 -8.73 2.51 -10.61
CA GLU A 155 -7.49 3.30 -10.60
C GLU A 155 -7.53 4.27 -9.42
N TYR A 156 -6.44 4.29 -8.65
CA TYR A 156 -6.30 5.07 -7.42
C TYR A 156 -5.46 6.33 -7.64
N ALA A 157 -4.58 6.33 -8.63
CA ALA A 157 -3.75 7.47 -9.00
C ALA A 157 -4.08 7.92 -10.42
N ARG A 158 -4.25 9.24 -10.65
CA ARG A 158 -4.29 9.72 -12.03
C ARG A 158 -2.99 9.33 -12.74
N PRO A 159 -3.05 8.91 -14.02
CA PRO A 159 -1.85 8.79 -14.82
C PRO A 159 -1.05 10.10 -14.74
N PRO A 160 0.28 10.04 -14.61
CA PRO A 160 1.08 11.25 -14.65
C PRO A 160 0.85 11.95 -16.00
N ASP A 161 0.54 13.24 -15.94
CA ASP A 161 0.48 14.11 -17.11
C ASP A 161 1.84 14.80 -17.23
N PHE A 162 2.57 14.46 -18.29
CA PHE A 162 3.88 15.05 -18.60
C PHE A 162 3.78 16.13 -19.69
N SER A 163 2.58 16.65 -19.96
CA SER A 163 2.44 17.84 -20.79
C SER A 163 3.04 19.04 -20.06
N PHE A 164 4.08 19.60 -20.68
CA PHE A 164 4.74 20.84 -20.26
C PHE A 164 4.27 21.99 -21.14
#